data_AF-X1E332-F1
#
_entry.id   AF-X1E332-F1
#
_cell.length_a   1.000
_cell.length_b   1.000
_cell.length_c   1.000
_cell.angle_alpha   90.00
_cell.angle_beta   90.00
_cell.angle_gamma   90.00
#
_symmetry.space_group_name_H-M   'P 1'
#
loop_
_entity.id
_entity.type
_entity.pdbx_description
1 polymer ?
#
loop_
_entity_poly.entity_id
_entity_poly.type
_entity_poly.pdbx_seq_one_letter_code
_entity_poly.pdbx_strand_id
1 'polypeptide(L)'
;PYPGYAFIRFIVQQQDFSGGMCELAADVYGLEMGGAAMQRNFATVIGHFLSNTTWGLSDSINIASFAAGATALDAITDLYCDGAVTNQQQARDILNELLSPARATVERNADGEWEIEIDGTGASVLSLGDNDGYYNNAEIGDVSITPSNEALKTAIVQYSLNPLDEDMPFEESSISVHTNFGVIRTYSLPFVLEDVTATKVLTYLKNRSLYSDRRVPVSVGMEGRDLSRGEVVTLTKASRGLSASEFKIEQITKGGIGFEMNCREYNASIYD
;
A
#
# COMPACT_ATOMS: atom_id res chain seq x y z
N PRO A 1 -10.02 30.22 32.86
CA PRO A 1 -9.24 29.53 31.82
C PRO A 1 -7.78 29.43 32.24
N TYR A 2 -7.23 28.21 32.33
CA TYR A 2 -5.81 27.98 32.59
C TYR A 2 -5.04 28.04 31.26
N PRO A 3 -3.90 28.75 31.16
CA PRO A 3 -3.08 28.74 29.96
C PRO A 3 -2.58 27.32 29.64
N GLY A 4 -2.66 26.90 28.38
CA GLY A 4 -2.10 25.62 27.89
C GLY A 4 -3.11 24.47 27.71
N TYR A 5 -4.38 24.67 28.03
CA TYR A 5 -5.42 23.64 27.82
C TYR A 5 -6.50 24.11 26.83
N ALA A 6 -6.87 23.22 25.91
CA ALA A 6 -8.07 23.39 25.10
C ALA A 6 -9.30 23.05 25.93
N PHE A 7 -10.35 23.87 25.86
CA PHE A 7 -11.60 23.66 26.58
C PHE A 7 -12.73 23.47 25.60
N ILE A 8 -13.40 22.32 25.66
CA ILE A 8 -14.67 22.10 24.98
C ILE A 8 -15.79 22.53 25.93
N ARG A 9 -16.64 23.46 25.49
CA ARG A 9 -17.78 23.95 26.28
C ARG A 9 -19.08 23.56 25.58
N PHE A 10 -19.91 22.81 26.28
CA PHE A 10 -21.24 22.47 25.81
C PHE A 10 -22.24 23.53 26.28
N ILE A 11 -23.12 23.97 25.37
CA ILE A 11 -24.22 24.91 25.68
C ILE A 11 -25.34 24.18 26.45
N VAL A 12 -25.40 22.85 26.32
CA VAL A 12 -26.38 21.98 26.97
C VAL A 12 -25.67 20.89 27.75
N GLN A 13 -26.19 20.58 28.94
CA GLN A 13 -25.66 19.55 29.82
C GLN A 13 -25.69 18.18 29.14
N GLN A 14 -24.53 17.51 29.06
CA GLN A 14 -24.38 16.17 28.48
C GLN A 14 -24.68 15.12 29.55
N GLN A 15 -25.96 14.82 29.77
CA GLN A 15 -26.40 13.76 30.68
C GLN A 15 -27.18 12.67 29.93
N ASP A 16 -26.94 11.41 30.29
CA ASP A 16 -27.75 10.29 29.84
C ASP A 16 -29.10 10.22 30.58
N PHE A 17 -29.97 9.30 30.15
CA PHE A 17 -31.30 9.10 30.73
C PHE A 17 -31.28 8.56 32.18
N SER A 18 -30.12 8.20 32.71
CA SER A 18 -29.90 7.77 34.09
C SER A 18 -29.28 8.87 34.97
N GLY A 19 -29.01 10.06 34.40
CA GLY A 19 -28.38 11.19 35.09
C GLY A 19 -26.85 11.12 35.14
N GLY A 20 -26.24 10.13 34.49
CA GLY A 20 -24.80 10.02 34.29
C GLY A 20 -24.31 11.04 33.27
N MET A 21 -23.09 11.56 33.44
CA MET A 21 -22.49 12.41 32.40
C MET A 21 -22.09 11.54 31.21
N CYS A 22 -22.34 11.97 29.97
CA CYS A 22 -21.85 11.27 28.80
C CYS A 22 -20.31 11.25 28.80
N GLU A 23 -19.69 10.08 28.59
CA GLU A 23 -18.26 10.01 28.37
C GLU A 23 -17.91 10.68 27.04
N LEU A 24 -16.98 11.63 27.12
CA LEU A 24 -16.45 12.35 25.96
C LEU A 24 -15.02 11.86 25.74
N ALA A 25 -14.84 11.05 24.70
CA ALA A 25 -13.52 10.73 24.18
C ALA A 25 -13.25 11.68 23.00
N ALA A 26 -12.12 12.39 23.06
CA ALA A 26 -11.58 13.10 21.91
C ALA A 26 -10.39 12.31 21.41
N ASP A 27 -10.53 11.72 20.22
CA ASP A 27 -9.40 11.11 19.54
C ASP A 27 -8.66 12.21 18.77
N VAL A 28 -7.57 12.69 19.37
CA VAL A 28 -6.84 13.85 18.85
C VAL A 28 -5.74 13.41 17.89
N TYR A 29 -5.25 12.15 17.94
CA TYR A 29 -4.16 11.64 17.09
C TYR A 29 -4.11 10.09 16.98
N GLY A 30 -5.25 9.42 16.78
CA GLY A 30 -5.33 8.01 16.40
C GLY A 30 -5.96 7.10 17.45
N LEU A 31 -6.57 6.01 16.99
CA LEU A 31 -7.34 5.09 17.84
C LEU A 31 -6.41 4.12 18.60
N GLU A 32 -6.69 3.91 19.89
CA GLU A 32 -6.17 2.78 20.66
C GLU A 32 -6.83 1.49 20.15
N MET A 33 -6.22 0.81 19.19
CA MET A 33 -6.77 -0.40 18.57
C MET A 33 -6.52 -1.67 19.41
N GLY A 34 -6.79 -1.62 20.72
CA GLY A 34 -6.65 -2.76 21.63
C GLY A 34 -5.31 -2.82 22.40
N GLY A 35 -4.53 -1.74 22.41
CA GLY A 35 -3.32 -1.57 23.21
C GLY A 35 -3.23 -0.18 23.82
N ALA A 36 -2.24 0.06 24.69
CA ALA A 36 -2.08 1.33 25.44
C ALA A 36 -1.46 2.49 24.62
N ALA A 37 -1.31 2.32 23.32
CA ALA A 37 -0.70 3.31 22.43
C ALA A 37 -1.56 3.49 21.17
N MET A 38 -1.78 4.76 20.80
CA MET A 38 -2.45 5.16 19.57
C MET A 38 -1.73 4.56 18.36
N GLN A 39 -2.49 4.01 17.41
CA GLN A 39 -1.95 3.41 16.19
C GLN A 39 -2.23 4.30 14.99
N ARG A 40 -1.16 4.80 14.36
CA ARG A 40 -1.19 5.59 13.12
C ARG A 40 -0.47 4.89 11.97
N ASN A 41 0.07 3.69 12.19
CA ASN A 41 0.77 2.91 11.19
C ASN A 41 -0.24 2.10 10.36
N PHE A 42 -0.22 2.26 9.03
CA PHE A 42 -1.19 1.59 8.15
C PHE A 42 -1.19 0.06 8.28
N ALA A 43 -0.03 -0.60 8.37
CA ALA A 43 0.02 -2.05 8.50
C ALA A 43 -0.64 -2.51 9.80
N THR A 44 -0.37 -1.80 10.90
CA THR A 44 -0.99 -2.11 12.20
C THR A 44 -2.51 -1.89 12.16
N VAL A 45 -2.96 -0.78 11.56
CA VAL A 45 -4.40 -0.49 11.38
C VAL A 45 -5.08 -1.54 10.51
N ILE A 46 -4.47 -1.95 9.40
CA ILE A 46 -5.00 -3.02 8.53
C ILE A 46 -5.07 -4.35 9.30
N GLY A 47 -4.04 -4.69 10.07
CA GLY A 47 -4.01 -5.90 10.89
C GLY A 47 -5.16 -5.93 11.90
N HIS A 48 -5.44 -4.82 12.58
CA HIS A 48 -6.57 -4.71 13.49
C HIS A 48 -7.92 -4.72 12.76
N PHE A 49 -8.03 -4.07 11.61
CA PHE A 49 -9.25 -4.11 10.78
C PHE A 49 -9.61 -5.54 10.37
N LEU A 50 -8.62 -6.35 10.01
CA LEU A 50 -8.84 -7.76 9.64
C LEU A 50 -9.13 -8.64 10.87
N SER A 51 -8.37 -8.50 11.95
CA SER A 51 -8.40 -9.44 13.09
C SER A 51 -9.40 -9.12 14.20
N ASN A 52 -9.84 -7.87 14.35
CA ASN A 52 -10.66 -7.48 15.50
C ASN A 52 -12.04 -8.14 15.45
N THR A 53 -12.45 -8.76 16.56
CA THR A 53 -13.70 -9.52 16.65
C THR A 53 -14.94 -8.68 16.97
N THR A 54 -14.76 -7.42 17.36
CA THR A 54 -15.84 -6.53 17.80
C THR A 54 -16.28 -5.58 16.69
N TRP A 55 -15.32 -5.00 15.96
CA TRP A 55 -15.59 -4.02 14.89
C TRP A 55 -14.89 -4.34 13.57
N GLY A 56 -13.97 -5.30 13.56
CA GLY A 56 -13.25 -5.75 12.37
C GLY A 56 -13.90 -6.96 11.69
N LEU A 57 -13.15 -7.62 10.82
CA LEU A 57 -13.61 -8.79 10.06
C LEU A 57 -13.56 -10.11 10.83
N SER A 58 -13.01 -10.12 12.05
CA SER A 58 -12.86 -11.33 12.87
C SER A 58 -12.05 -12.45 12.18
N ASP A 59 -11.08 -12.07 11.36
CA ASP A 59 -10.29 -12.98 10.51
C ASP A 59 -8.92 -13.29 11.11
N SER A 60 -8.22 -14.30 10.58
CA SER A 60 -6.86 -14.62 11.01
C SER A 60 -5.81 -13.81 10.24
N ILE A 61 -4.81 -13.29 10.95
CA ILE A 61 -3.67 -12.57 10.37
C ILE A 61 -2.37 -13.26 10.79
N ASN A 62 -1.38 -13.26 9.90
CA ASN A 62 -0.03 -13.65 10.22
C ASN A 62 0.67 -12.51 10.97
N ILE A 63 0.80 -12.66 12.28
CA ILE A 63 1.33 -11.59 13.16
C ILE A 63 2.74 -11.16 12.75
N ALA A 64 3.58 -12.09 12.30
CA ALA A 64 4.96 -11.79 11.92
C ALA A 64 5.05 -10.92 10.65
N SER A 65 4.27 -11.25 9.63
CA SER A 65 4.16 -10.47 8.39
C SER A 65 3.67 -9.05 8.67
N PHE A 66 2.64 -8.88 9.51
CA PHE A 66 2.14 -7.57 9.88
C PHE A 66 3.13 -6.75 10.73
N ALA A 67 3.88 -7.39 11.63
CA ALA A 67 4.93 -6.71 12.39
C ALA A 67 6.11 -6.26 11.50
N ALA A 68 6.49 -7.08 10.52
CA ALA A 68 7.50 -6.72 9.53
C ALA A 68 7.03 -5.56 8.64
N GLY A 69 5.77 -5.61 8.18
CA GLY A 69 5.16 -4.53 7.41
C GLY A 69 5.08 -3.21 8.18
N ALA A 70 4.71 -3.26 9.47
CA ALA A 70 4.70 -2.08 10.33
C ALA A 70 6.09 -1.46 10.45
N THR A 71 7.13 -2.28 10.67
CA THR A 71 8.53 -1.83 10.73
C THR A 71 8.98 -1.19 9.42
N ALA A 72 8.59 -1.76 8.27
CA ALA A 72 8.93 -1.22 6.96
C ALA A 72 8.27 0.15 6.72
N LEU A 73 7.02 0.33 7.15
CA LEU A 73 6.33 1.62 7.07
C LEU A 73 6.88 2.64 8.05
N ASP A 74 7.27 2.25 9.27
CA ASP A 74 7.87 3.18 10.24
C ASP A 74 9.23 3.71 9.78
N ALA A 75 9.96 2.95 8.94
CA ALA A 75 11.16 3.43 8.29
C ALA A 75 10.88 4.56 7.29
N ILE A 76 9.66 4.63 6.75
CA ILE A 76 9.15 5.76 5.99
C ILE A 76 8.61 6.77 7.01
N THR A 77 9.48 7.68 7.45
CA THR A 77 9.09 8.80 8.34
C THR A 77 7.81 9.48 7.85
N ASP A 78 7.01 10.06 8.75
CA ASP A 78 5.77 10.82 8.49
C ASP A 78 4.83 10.22 7.43
N LEU A 79 4.55 8.93 7.53
CA LEU A 79 3.50 8.25 6.79
C LEU A 79 2.44 7.77 7.80
N TYR A 80 1.37 8.54 7.96
CA TYR A 80 0.37 8.30 9.00
C TYR A 80 -1.03 8.01 8.44
N CYS A 81 -1.74 7.13 9.14
CA CYS A 81 -3.14 6.78 8.93
C CYS A 81 -3.99 7.48 9.99
N ASP A 82 -4.71 8.52 9.57
CA ASP A 82 -5.44 9.42 10.48
C ASP A 82 -6.90 9.66 10.09
N GLY A 83 -7.33 9.16 8.94
CA GLY A 83 -8.71 9.33 8.51
C GLY A 83 -9.67 8.33 9.13
N ALA A 84 -10.96 8.59 8.93
CA ALA A 84 -12.05 7.82 9.52
C ALA A 84 -12.97 7.26 8.45
N VAL A 85 -13.60 6.12 8.75
CA VAL A 85 -14.71 5.59 7.95
C VAL A 85 -15.94 6.45 8.23
N THR A 86 -16.30 7.32 7.29
CA THR A 86 -17.43 8.24 7.45
C THR A 86 -18.75 7.68 6.95
N ASN A 87 -18.71 6.68 6.07
CA ASN A 87 -19.88 6.11 5.41
C ASN A 87 -19.87 4.59 5.45
N GLN A 88 -21.05 3.98 5.37
CA GLN A 88 -21.16 2.53 5.21
C GLN A 88 -20.63 2.12 3.83
N GLN A 89 -19.56 1.33 3.81
CA GLN A 89 -18.92 0.84 2.60
C GLN A 89 -18.63 -0.66 2.72
N GLN A 90 -18.34 -1.31 1.58
CA GLN A 90 -17.89 -2.70 1.61
C GLN A 90 -16.50 -2.77 2.25
N ALA A 91 -16.28 -3.76 3.12
CA ALA A 91 -15.01 -3.94 3.80
C ALA A 91 -13.81 -4.08 2.84
N ARG A 92 -14.05 -4.66 1.66
CA ARG A 92 -13.03 -4.74 0.59
C ARG A 92 -12.61 -3.36 0.10
N ASP A 93 -13.55 -2.43 -0.03
CA ASP A 93 -13.27 -1.10 -0.57
C ASP A 93 -12.48 -0.29 0.47
N ILE A 94 -12.87 -0.38 1.76
CA ILE A 94 -12.11 0.17 2.89
C ILE A 94 -10.69 -0.40 2.93
N LEU A 95 -10.54 -1.72 2.76
CA LEU A 95 -9.23 -2.36 2.72
C LEU A 95 -8.38 -1.85 1.55
N ASN A 96 -8.95 -1.72 0.35
CA ASN A 96 -8.23 -1.17 -0.81
C ASN A 96 -7.80 0.29 -0.58
N GLU A 97 -8.65 1.09 0.06
CA GLU A 97 -8.35 2.48 0.43
C GLU A 97 -7.23 2.58 1.47
N LEU A 98 -7.13 1.63 2.40
CA LEU A 98 -6.02 1.54 3.37
C LEU A 98 -4.72 1.03 2.74
N LEU A 99 -4.80 0.08 1.81
CA LEU A 99 -3.64 -0.52 1.14
C LEU A 99 -2.95 0.44 0.18
N SER A 100 -3.71 1.32 -0.48
CA SER A 100 -3.20 2.29 -1.46
C SER A 100 -2.10 3.21 -0.90
N PRO A 101 -2.33 4.00 0.18
CA PRO A 101 -1.30 4.86 0.77
C PRO A 101 -0.17 4.06 1.42
N ALA A 102 -0.47 2.87 1.95
CA ALA A 102 0.52 1.96 2.54
C ALA A 102 1.45 1.31 1.50
N ARG A 103 1.16 1.48 0.19
CA ARG A 103 1.89 0.81 -0.90
C ARG A 103 1.88 -0.71 -0.70
N ALA A 104 0.81 -1.23 -0.12
CA ALA A 104 0.75 -2.57 0.44
C ALA A 104 -0.17 -3.48 -0.38
N THR A 105 0.09 -4.78 -0.27
CA THR A 105 -0.79 -5.82 -0.80
C THR A 105 -1.01 -6.88 0.26
N VAL A 106 -2.19 -7.50 0.23
CA VAL A 106 -2.50 -8.60 1.15
C VAL A 106 -2.89 -9.85 0.38
N GLU A 107 -2.49 -10.99 0.92
CA GLU A 107 -2.82 -12.31 0.38
C GLU A 107 -3.01 -13.33 1.50
N ARG A 108 -3.53 -14.51 1.15
CA ARG A 108 -3.71 -15.61 2.09
C ARG A 108 -2.55 -16.58 1.97
N ASN A 109 -1.95 -16.92 3.10
CA ASN A 109 -0.92 -17.92 3.16
C ASN A 109 -1.50 -19.35 3.16
N ALA A 110 -0.61 -20.35 3.24
CA ALA A 110 -1.00 -21.77 3.25
C ALA A 110 -1.88 -22.16 4.44
N ASP A 111 -1.76 -21.46 5.56
CA ASP A 111 -2.56 -21.65 6.78
C ASP A 111 -3.90 -20.90 6.73
N GLY A 112 -4.16 -20.18 5.64
CA GLY A 112 -5.35 -19.38 5.45
C GLY A 112 -5.34 -18.09 6.26
N GLU A 113 -4.20 -17.64 6.76
CA GLU A 113 -4.04 -16.34 7.43
C GLU A 113 -3.74 -15.24 6.41
N TRP A 114 -4.17 -14.01 6.69
CA TRP A 114 -3.76 -12.85 5.90
C TRP A 114 -2.30 -12.51 6.15
N GLU A 115 -1.54 -12.34 5.09
CA GLU A 115 -0.20 -11.76 5.07
C GLU A 115 -0.25 -10.41 4.36
N ILE A 116 0.56 -9.47 4.84
CA ILE A 116 0.78 -8.17 4.23
C ILE A 116 2.18 -8.08 3.67
N GLU A 117 2.28 -7.49 2.48
CA GLU A 117 3.52 -7.14 1.85
C GLU A 117 3.54 -5.63 1.59
N ILE A 118 4.64 -4.97 1.97
CA ILE A 118 4.87 -3.55 1.72
C ILE A 118 5.82 -3.39 0.55
N ASP A 119 5.45 -2.57 -0.42
CA ASP A 119 6.33 -2.27 -1.54
C ASP A 119 7.51 -1.39 -1.09
N GLY A 120 8.70 -2.00 -1.01
CA GLY A 120 9.93 -1.31 -0.62
C GLY A 120 11.17 -1.83 -1.36
N THR A 121 12.33 -1.33 -0.93
CA THR A 121 13.64 -1.76 -1.42
C THR A 121 13.91 -3.22 -1.04
N GLY A 122 14.37 -4.01 -1.99
CA GLY A 122 14.77 -5.41 -1.78
C GLY A 122 16.02 -5.75 -2.58
N ALA A 123 16.71 -6.81 -2.16
CA ALA A 123 17.77 -7.43 -2.94
C ALA A 123 17.18 -8.58 -3.77
N SER A 124 17.83 -8.88 -4.90
CA SER A 124 17.45 -10.04 -5.71
C SER A 124 17.58 -11.34 -4.93
N VAL A 125 16.50 -12.11 -4.84
CA VAL A 125 16.45 -13.41 -4.15
C VAL A 125 16.90 -14.55 -5.06
N LEU A 126 16.78 -14.37 -6.38
CA LEU A 126 17.06 -15.41 -7.37
C LEU A 126 17.41 -14.81 -8.73
N SER A 127 18.31 -15.47 -9.47
CA SER A 127 18.62 -15.17 -10.86
C SER A 127 17.92 -16.15 -11.81
N LEU A 128 17.27 -15.64 -12.85
CA LEU A 128 16.49 -16.41 -13.80
C LEU A 128 16.90 -16.08 -15.25
N GLY A 129 16.97 -17.11 -16.10
CA GLY A 129 17.21 -17.01 -17.54
C GLY A 129 18.55 -17.60 -18.02
N ASP A 130 19.05 -17.08 -19.14
CA ASP A 130 20.10 -17.73 -19.95
C ASP A 130 21.50 -17.77 -19.30
N ASN A 131 21.73 -17.01 -18.21
CA ASN A 131 23.06 -16.79 -17.63
C ASN A 131 23.15 -17.16 -16.14
N ASP A 132 22.25 -18.00 -15.61
CA ASP A 132 22.23 -18.39 -14.19
C ASP A 132 23.27 -19.46 -13.81
N GLY A 133 24.17 -19.84 -14.71
CA GLY A 133 25.19 -20.88 -14.45
C GLY A 133 24.62 -22.30 -14.30
N TYR A 134 23.31 -22.46 -14.19
CA TYR A 134 22.51 -23.66 -14.42
C TYR A 134 21.67 -23.48 -15.70
N TYR A 135 21.29 -24.58 -16.36
CA TYR A 135 20.47 -24.60 -17.58
C TYR A 135 19.24 -23.67 -17.45
N ASN A 136 18.73 -23.16 -18.59
CA ASN A 136 17.51 -22.34 -18.72
C ASN A 136 16.43 -22.70 -17.69
N ASN A 137 16.46 -22.02 -16.54
CA ASN A 137 15.59 -22.26 -15.39
C ASN A 137 14.24 -21.51 -15.51
N ALA A 138 14.13 -20.65 -16.53
CA ALA A 138 12.97 -19.83 -16.79
C ALA A 138 12.73 -19.63 -18.29
N GLU A 139 11.46 -19.64 -18.67
CA GLU A 139 11.00 -19.12 -19.96
C GLU A 139 10.52 -17.68 -19.80
N ILE A 140 11.33 -16.74 -20.29
CA ILE A 140 11.00 -15.31 -20.26
C ILE A 140 10.28 -14.91 -21.56
N GLY A 141 9.08 -14.34 -21.42
CA GLY A 141 8.23 -13.89 -22.51
C GLY A 141 8.64 -12.54 -23.11
N ASP A 142 7.69 -11.89 -23.80
CA ASP A 142 7.91 -10.58 -24.41
C ASP A 142 7.87 -9.46 -23.36
N VAL A 143 8.80 -8.52 -23.48
CA VAL A 143 8.83 -7.31 -22.66
C VAL A 143 7.74 -6.37 -23.16
N SER A 144 6.81 -6.01 -22.29
CA SER A 144 5.78 -5.01 -22.55
C SER A 144 6.11 -3.71 -21.81
N ILE A 145 5.61 -2.59 -22.35
CA ILE A 145 5.79 -1.23 -21.85
C ILE A 145 4.42 -0.57 -21.89
N THR A 146 4.12 0.33 -20.94
CA THR A 146 2.83 1.01 -20.93
C THR A 146 2.68 1.89 -22.19
N PRO A 147 1.59 1.73 -22.97
CA PRO A 147 1.31 2.60 -24.11
C PRO A 147 1.25 4.08 -23.72
N SER A 148 1.71 4.97 -24.59
CA SER A 148 1.80 6.42 -24.29
C SER A 148 0.44 7.09 -24.04
N ASN A 149 -0.65 6.51 -24.56
CA ASN A 149 -2.02 6.94 -24.29
C ASN A 149 -2.55 6.51 -22.91
N GLU A 150 -1.89 5.57 -22.23
CA GLU A 150 -2.25 5.05 -20.91
C GLU A 150 -1.26 5.45 -19.80
N ALA A 151 -0.08 5.92 -20.20
CA ALA A 151 0.97 6.43 -19.31
C ALA A 151 0.43 7.51 -18.37
N LEU A 152 0.97 7.59 -17.15
CA LEU A 152 0.53 8.59 -16.18
C LEU A 152 1.09 9.95 -16.56
N LYS A 153 0.21 10.93 -16.82
CA LYS A 153 0.60 12.32 -17.10
C LYS A 153 0.72 13.13 -15.81
N THR A 154 -0.37 13.13 -15.05
CA THR A 154 -0.49 13.85 -13.78
C THR A 154 -1.19 12.93 -12.79
N ALA A 155 -0.62 12.79 -11.60
CA ALA A 155 -1.29 12.17 -10.46
C ALA A 155 -1.90 13.26 -9.59
N ILE A 156 -3.15 13.10 -9.20
CA ILE A 156 -3.87 13.96 -8.26
C ILE A 156 -4.27 13.07 -7.09
N VAL A 157 -4.01 13.49 -5.86
CA VAL A 157 -4.53 12.85 -4.65
C VAL A 157 -5.52 13.78 -3.97
N GLN A 158 -6.65 13.22 -3.57
CA GLN A 158 -7.68 13.87 -2.76
C GLN A 158 -7.55 13.31 -1.34
N TYR A 159 -7.27 14.15 -0.36
CA TYR A 159 -6.99 13.78 1.03
C TYR A 159 -7.58 14.81 1.99
N SER A 160 -7.43 14.64 3.31
CA SER A 160 -7.96 15.57 4.32
C SER A 160 -9.46 15.81 4.16
N LEU A 161 -10.26 14.77 4.42
CA LEU A 161 -11.71 14.91 4.33
C LEU A 161 -12.19 15.90 5.40
N ASN A 162 -12.59 17.10 5.02
CA ASN A 162 -13.17 18.10 5.90
C ASN A 162 -14.70 18.00 5.84
N PRO A 163 -15.35 17.27 6.77
CA PRO A 163 -16.80 17.10 6.74
C PRO A 163 -17.57 18.40 7.07
N LEU A 164 -16.89 19.48 7.45
CA LEU A 164 -17.49 20.77 7.77
C LEU A 164 -17.60 21.70 6.54
N ASP A 165 -16.91 21.38 5.44
CA ASP A 165 -16.95 22.15 4.20
C ASP A 165 -17.73 21.37 3.14
N GLU A 166 -18.98 21.77 2.89
CA GLU A 166 -19.85 21.10 1.91
C GLU A 166 -19.42 21.36 0.46
N ASP A 167 -18.69 22.44 0.19
CA ASP A 167 -18.28 22.85 -1.16
C ASP A 167 -16.94 22.23 -1.57
N MET A 168 -16.03 22.03 -0.61
CA MET A 168 -14.73 21.39 -0.82
C MET A 168 -14.42 20.42 0.34
N PRO A 169 -15.02 19.22 0.32
CA PRO A 169 -14.90 18.29 1.44
C PRO A 169 -13.53 17.62 1.51
N PHE A 170 -12.57 17.95 0.64
CA PHE A 170 -11.22 17.38 0.60
C PHE A 170 -10.20 18.41 0.12
N GLU A 171 -8.94 18.24 0.53
CA GLU A 171 -7.79 18.91 -0.04
C GLU A 171 -7.25 18.14 -1.25
N GLU A 172 -6.68 18.85 -2.23
CA GLU A 172 -6.07 18.26 -3.42
C GLU A 172 -4.59 18.61 -3.52
N SER A 173 -3.77 17.60 -3.80
CA SER A 173 -2.38 17.79 -4.19
C SER A 173 -2.12 17.05 -5.49
N SER A 174 -1.21 17.58 -6.33
CA SER A 174 -0.94 16.98 -7.64
C SER A 174 0.52 17.08 -8.03
N ILE A 175 0.97 16.11 -8.82
CA ILE A 175 2.31 16.08 -9.38
C ILE A 175 2.28 15.67 -10.85
N SER A 176 2.98 16.42 -11.69
CA SER A 176 3.17 16.05 -13.10
C SER A 176 4.32 15.05 -13.23
N VAL A 177 4.04 13.97 -13.95
CA VAL A 177 4.97 12.90 -14.31
C VAL A 177 5.53 13.16 -15.72
N HIS A 178 4.64 13.50 -16.66
CA HIS A 178 4.97 13.88 -18.03
C HIS A 178 4.18 15.13 -18.44
N THR A 179 4.75 15.94 -19.34
CA THR A 179 4.10 17.20 -19.77
C THR A 179 3.20 17.03 -21.00
N ASN A 180 3.51 16.07 -21.88
CA ASN A 180 3.01 16.10 -23.26
C ASN A 180 2.05 14.96 -23.64
N PHE A 181 2.04 13.85 -22.91
CA PHE A 181 1.23 12.66 -23.22
C PHE A 181 0.81 11.94 -21.94
N GLY A 182 -0.16 11.03 -22.06
CA GLY A 182 -0.71 10.24 -20.96
C GLY A 182 -2.03 10.75 -20.39
N VAL A 183 -2.45 10.12 -19.30
CA VAL A 183 -3.74 10.29 -18.64
C VAL A 183 -3.56 10.97 -17.28
N ILE A 184 -4.49 11.84 -16.92
CA ILE A 184 -4.59 12.39 -15.56
C ILE A 184 -5.35 11.37 -14.71
N ARG A 185 -4.76 10.93 -13.60
CA ARG A 185 -5.40 9.99 -12.66
C ARG A 185 -5.59 10.65 -11.31
N THR A 186 -6.79 10.50 -10.77
CA THR A 186 -7.16 10.97 -9.43
C THR A 186 -7.27 9.78 -8.49
N TYR A 187 -6.67 9.89 -7.32
CA TYR A 187 -6.65 8.88 -6.26
C TYR A 187 -7.31 9.48 -5.01
N SER A 188 -8.32 8.80 -4.47
CA SER A 188 -8.94 9.19 -3.20
C SER A 188 -8.21 8.51 -2.04
N LEU A 189 -7.79 9.30 -1.05
CA LEU A 189 -7.06 8.86 0.14
C LEU A 189 -7.82 9.30 1.41
N PRO A 190 -8.96 8.68 1.74
CA PRO A 190 -9.80 9.09 2.87
C PRO A 190 -9.13 8.90 4.23
N PHE A 191 -8.12 8.02 4.30
CA PHE A 191 -7.35 7.71 5.52
C PHE A 191 -6.14 8.62 5.75
N VAL A 192 -5.89 9.57 4.85
CA VAL A 192 -4.77 10.52 4.93
C VAL A 192 -5.30 11.91 5.23
N LEU A 193 -4.83 12.52 6.33
CA LEU A 193 -5.16 13.91 6.68
C LEU A 193 -3.99 14.88 6.45
N GLU A 194 -2.75 14.41 6.59
CA GLU A 194 -1.57 15.26 6.51
C GLU A 194 -1.03 15.41 5.07
N ASP A 195 -0.72 16.65 4.66
CA ASP A 195 -0.13 16.96 3.35
C ASP A 195 1.23 16.27 3.13
N VAL A 196 2.01 16.06 4.19
CA VAL A 196 3.30 15.36 4.11
C VAL A 196 3.11 13.91 3.69
N THR A 197 2.10 13.23 4.26
CA THR A 197 1.74 11.85 3.89
C THR A 197 1.24 11.81 2.44
N ALA A 198 0.36 12.74 2.04
CA ALA A 198 -0.16 12.83 0.68
C ALA A 198 0.97 13.05 -0.37
N THR A 199 1.93 13.93 -0.06
CA THR A 199 3.09 14.21 -0.92
C THR A 199 3.99 12.97 -1.09
N LYS A 200 4.18 12.17 -0.04
CA LYS A 200 4.94 10.91 -0.13
C LYS A 200 4.23 9.86 -0.98
N VAL A 201 2.90 9.78 -0.91
CA VAL A 201 2.13 8.90 -1.79
C VAL A 201 2.24 9.36 -3.25
N LEU A 202 2.09 10.66 -3.52
CA LEU A 202 2.25 11.23 -4.86
C LEU A 202 3.64 10.97 -5.45
N THR A 203 4.70 11.20 -4.66
CA THR A 203 6.08 11.02 -5.10
C THR A 203 6.34 9.56 -5.48
N TYR A 204 5.82 8.63 -4.68
CA TYR A 204 5.89 7.20 -5.00
C TYR A 204 5.12 6.85 -6.28
N LEU A 205 3.89 7.33 -6.45
CA LEU A 205 3.11 7.08 -7.68
C LEU A 205 3.82 7.61 -8.93
N LYS A 206 4.43 8.80 -8.83
CA LYS A 206 5.27 9.37 -9.88
C LYS A 206 6.49 8.49 -10.16
N ASN A 207 7.30 8.19 -9.16
CA ASN A 207 8.54 7.45 -9.34
C ASN A 207 8.27 6.03 -9.85
N ARG A 208 7.21 5.37 -9.34
CA ARG A 208 6.74 4.08 -9.86
C ARG A 208 6.35 4.17 -11.33
N SER A 209 5.68 5.23 -11.77
CA SER A 209 5.36 5.40 -13.18
C SER A 209 6.59 5.67 -14.07
N LEU A 210 7.66 6.27 -13.52
CA LEU A 210 8.88 6.58 -14.29
C LEU A 210 9.84 5.42 -14.39
N TYR A 211 9.98 4.63 -13.31
CA TYR A 211 11.05 3.64 -13.19
C TYR A 211 10.59 2.18 -13.25
N SER A 212 9.26 1.91 -13.23
CA SER A 212 8.69 0.55 -13.21
C SER A 212 7.75 0.31 -14.40
N ASP A 213 8.09 0.84 -15.58
CA ASP A 213 7.21 0.79 -16.75
C ASP A 213 7.27 -0.54 -17.50
N ARG A 214 8.45 -1.19 -17.52
CA ARG A 214 8.60 -2.47 -18.22
C ARG A 214 7.98 -3.61 -17.41
N ARG A 215 7.20 -4.46 -18.08
CA ARG A 215 6.61 -5.69 -17.52
C ARG A 215 6.98 -6.90 -18.34
N VAL A 216 7.25 -8.01 -17.67
CA VAL A 216 7.74 -9.24 -18.28
C VAL A 216 7.03 -10.45 -17.64
N PRO A 217 6.32 -11.27 -18.43
CA PRO A 217 5.85 -12.57 -17.98
C PRO A 217 7.02 -13.56 -17.97
N VAL A 218 7.13 -14.33 -16.89
CA VAL A 218 8.19 -15.32 -16.66
C VAL A 218 7.55 -16.62 -16.21
N SER A 219 7.88 -17.72 -16.87
CA SER A 219 7.46 -19.07 -16.46
C SER A 219 8.66 -19.82 -15.88
N VAL A 220 8.50 -20.41 -14.70
CA VAL A 220 9.56 -21.12 -13.96
C VAL A 220 9.09 -22.50 -13.51
N GLY A 221 10.06 -23.39 -13.31
CA GLY A 221 9.84 -24.76 -12.83
C GLY A 221 9.69 -24.84 -11.31
N MET A 222 10.46 -25.72 -10.68
CA MET A 222 10.42 -25.89 -9.22
C MET A 222 11.02 -24.71 -8.46
N GLU A 223 11.84 -23.91 -9.13
CA GLU A 223 12.50 -22.70 -8.62
C GLU A 223 11.48 -21.64 -8.16
N GLY A 224 10.29 -21.61 -8.77
CA GLY A 224 9.22 -20.69 -8.39
C GLY A 224 8.42 -21.10 -7.16
N ARG A 225 8.73 -22.24 -6.52
CA ARG A 225 7.96 -22.77 -5.40
C ARG A 225 8.06 -21.91 -4.15
N ASP A 226 9.25 -21.40 -3.89
CA ASP A 226 9.57 -20.63 -2.69
C ASP A 226 9.52 -19.11 -2.97
N LEU A 227 9.22 -18.71 -4.20
CA LEU A 227 9.05 -17.30 -4.57
C LEU A 227 7.67 -16.80 -4.13
N SER A 228 7.64 -15.60 -3.56
CA SER A 228 6.41 -14.90 -3.20
C SER A 228 6.20 -13.64 -4.02
N ARG A 229 5.01 -13.06 -3.89
CA ARG A 229 4.76 -11.71 -4.41
C ARG A 229 5.78 -10.73 -3.81
N GLY A 230 6.14 -9.76 -4.66
CA GLY A 230 7.02 -8.62 -4.45
C GLY A 230 8.44 -8.86 -3.91
N GLU A 231 8.89 -10.11 -3.94
CA GLU A 231 10.31 -10.40 -4.04
C GLU A 231 10.90 -9.85 -5.34
N VAL A 232 12.19 -9.53 -5.31
CA VAL A 232 12.97 -9.05 -6.45
C VAL A 232 13.75 -10.22 -7.04
N VAL A 233 13.72 -10.36 -8.36
CA VAL A 233 14.46 -11.38 -9.12
C VAL A 233 15.29 -10.74 -10.22
N THR A 234 16.44 -11.33 -10.53
CA THR A 234 17.31 -10.87 -11.61
C THR A 234 17.00 -11.66 -12.88
N LEU A 235 16.55 -10.97 -13.93
CA LEU A 235 16.26 -11.59 -15.23
C LEU A 235 17.40 -11.36 -16.22
N THR A 236 17.84 -12.44 -16.87
CA THR A 236 18.83 -12.37 -17.97
C THR A 236 18.33 -13.10 -19.21
N LYS A 237 18.15 -12.36 -20.30
CA LYS A 237 17.82 -12.91 -21.61
C LYS A 237 18.23 -11.96 -22.71
N ALA A 238 19.37 -12.24 -23.34
CA ALA A 238 19.97 -11.35 -24.32
C ALA A 238 19.05 -11.11 -25.53
N SER A 239 18.31 -12.13 -25.97
CA SER A 239 17.35 -12.05 -27.07
C SER A 239 16.18 -11.08 -26.81
N ARG A 240 15.92 -10.72 -25.54
CA ARG A 240 14.89 -9.77 -25.12
C ARG A 240 15.46 -8.45 -24.61
N GLY A 241 16.77 -8.21 -24.77
CA GLY A 241 17.44 -7.00 -24.29
C GLY A 241 17.50 -6.91 -22.76
N LEU A 242 17.53 -8.05 -22.07
CA LEU A 242 17.65 -8.14 -20.62
C LEU A 242 19.05 -8.66 -20.27
N SER A 243 19.80 -7.91 -19.47
CA SER A 243 21.17 -8.24 -19.06
C SER A 243 21.31 -8.02 -17.56
N ALA A 244 21.07 -9.07 -16.77
CA ALA A 244 21.05 -9.02 -15.32
C ALA A 244 20.20 -7.85 -14.78
N SER A 245 18.99 -7.72 -15.32
CA SER A 245 18.07 -6.63 -14.97
C SER A 245 17.16 -7.08 -13.82
N GLU A 246 16.95 -6.23 -12.81
CA GLU A 246 16.13 -6.56 -11.65
C GLU A 246 14.65 -6.28 -11.91
N PHE A 247 13.80 -7.23 -11.51
CA PHE A 247 12.36 -7.15 -11.63
C PHE A 247 11.69 -7.58 -10.32
N LYS A 248 10.59 -6.95 -9.95
CA LYS A 248 9.77 -7.29 -8.78
C LYS A 248 8.54 -8.10 -9.21
N ILE A 249 8.21 -9.15 -8.49
CA ILE A 249 7.07 -10.03 -8.79
C ILE A 249 5.75 -9.31 -8.43
N GLU A 250 4.90 -8.99 -9.40
CA GLU A 250 3.58 -8.38 -9.13
C GLU A 250 2.51 -9.44 -8.84
N GLN A 251 2.63 -10.59 -9.48
CA GLN A 251 1.69 -11.69 -9.37
C GLN A 251 2.42 -13.00 -9.65
N ILE A 252 2.11 -14.02 -8.86
CA ILE A 252 2.52 -15.40 -9.10
C ILE A 252 1.27 -16.29 -9.16
N THR A 253 1.22 -17.18 -10.15
CA THR A 253 0.12 -18.12 -10.36
C THR A 253 0.70 -19.51 -10.54
N LYS A 254 0.16 -20.48 -9.81
CA LYS A 254 0.54 -21.88 -9.98
C LYS A 254 -0.12 -22.44 -11.25
N GLY A 255 0.70 -22.82 -12.22
CA GLY A 255 0.28 -23.57 -13.40
C GLY A 255 0.26 -25.08 -13.16
N GLY A 256 -0.07 -25.85 -14.20
CA GLY A 256 -0.13 -27.31 -14.11
C GLY A 256 1.24 -27.98 -13.89
N ILE A 257 2.31 -27.42 -14.46
CA ILE A 257 3.67 -28.02 -14.48
C ILE A 257 4.72 -27.07 -13.83
N GLY A 258 4.36 -25.83 -13.52
CA GLY A 258 5.29 -24.81 -13.00
C GLY A 258 4.54 -23.60 -12.45
N PHE A 259 5.23 -22.46 -12.37
CA PHE A 259 4.69 -21.20 -11.89
C PHE A 259 4.83 -20.13 -12.96
N GLU A 260 3.76 -19.35 -13.15
CA GLU A 260 3.72 -18.21 -14.05
C GLU A 260 3.74 -16.93 -13.21
N MET A 261 4.67 -16.04 -13.53
CA MET A 261 4.90 -14.78 -12.80
C MET A 261 4.79 -13.61 -13.75
N ASN A 262 4.11 -12.55 -13.32
CA ASN A 262 4.17 -11.24 -13.96
C ASN A 262 5.11 -10.37 -13.15
N CYS A 263 6.22 -9.96 -13.76
CA CYS A 263 7.24 -9.17 -13.10
C CYS A 263 7.27 -7.75 -13.68
N ARG A 264 7.48 -6.74 -12.82
CA ARG A 264 7.68 -5.34 -13.21
C ARG A 264 9.11 -4.91 -12.98
N GLU A 265 9.62 -3.97 -13.75
CA GLU A 265 10.98 -3.45 -13.56
C GLU A 265 11.16 -2.88 -12.15
N TYR A 266 12.26 -3.26 -11.52
CA TYR A 266 12.61 -2.79 -10.19
C TYR A 266 13.70 -1.73 -10.29
N ASN A 267 13.53 -0.66 -9.51
CA ASN A 267 14.53 0.37 -9.32
C ASN A 267 14.40 0.92 -7.89
N ALA A 268 15.51 0.98 -7.15
CA ALA A 268 15.50 1.50 -5.78
C ALA A 268 15.02 2.96 -5.70
N SER A 269 15.27 3.77 -6.74
CA SER A 269 14.83 5.17 -6.81
C SER A 269 13.31 5.35 -6.91
N ILE A 270 12.54 4.27 -6.96
CA ILE A 270 11.08 4.32 -6.76
C ILE A 270 10.74 4.79 -5.35
N TYR A 271 11.58 4.46 -4.37
CA TYR A 271 11.32 4.64 -2.94
C TYR A 271 12.03 5.85 -2.32
N ASP A 272 12.84 6.56 -3.13
CA ASP A 272 13.52 7.80 -2.75
C ASP A 272 12.59 9.03 -2.78
#